data_AF-A0A5J4NW67-F1
#
_entry.id   AF-A0A5J4NW67-F1
#
_cell.length_a   1.000
_cell.length_b   1.000
_cell.length_c   1.000
_cell.angle_alpha   90.00
_cell.angle_beta   90.00
_cell.angle_gamma   90.00
#
_symmetry.space_group_name_H-M   'P 1'
#
loop_
_entity.id
_entity.type
_entity.pdbx_description
1 polymer ?
#
loop_
_entity_poly.entity_id
_entity_poly.type
_entity_poly.pdbx_seq_one_letter_code
_entity_poly.pdbx_strand_id
1 'polypeptide(L)'
;PRRVTVVICVLWIICCGLPSSLSLEFLTNQDDVWGYALIVSGFMFAVLVIVYGPIRYRRVVVNDFGIHDWSLPFLWVPLITVAVPLIGITLVGWWIHDMIVFDSEWRELNWNSLSSILLEWFALILVLLLVNGVVLRKRFNPYKDQVGEDIPPND
;
A
#
# COMPACT_ATOMS: atom_id res chain seq x y z
N PRO A 1 -11.20 22.21 15.36
CA PRO A 1 -10.73 21.20 14.38
C PRO A 1 -10.19 19.90 15.00
N ARG A 2 -9.11 19.93 15.80
CA ARG A 2 -8.41 18.71 16.27
C ARG A 2 -9.28 17.75 17.10
N ARG A 3 -10.13 18.26 18.01
CA ARG A 3 -11.02 17.42 18.84
C ARG A 3 -12.12 16.71 18.03
N VAL A 4 -12.66 17.38 17.01
CA VAL A 4 -13.69 16.83 16.12
C VAL A 4 -13.11 15.70 15.27
N THR A 5 -11.90 15.89 14.73
CA THR A 5 -11.18 14.84 13.99
C THR A 5 -10.97 13.60 14.86
N VAL A 6 -10.52 13.76 16.11
CA VAL A 6 -10.31 12.62 17.02
C VAL A 6 -11.61 11.87 17.27
N VAL A 7 -12.72 12.56 17.53
CA VAL A 7 -14.03 11.92 17.76
C VAL A 7 -14.48 11.15 16.51
N ILE A 8 -14.33 11.73 15.32
CA ILE A 8 -14.65 11.06 14.06
C ILE A 8 -13.79 9.80 13.87
N CYS A 9 -12.48 9.90 14.11
CA CYS A 9 -11.58 8.74 14.00
C CYS A 9 -11.96 7.62 14.98
N VAL A 10 -12.31 7.95 16.22
CA VAL A 10 -12.72 6.96 17.23
C VAL A 10 -14.02 6.27 16.83
N LEU A 11 -15.03 7.04 16.40
CA LEU A 11 -16.29 6.46 15.92
C LEU A 11 -16.06 5.57 14.70
N TRP A 12 -15.20 5.99 13.78
CA TRP A 12 -14.84 5.21 12.60
C TRP A 12 -14.19 3.88 12.95
N ILE A 13 -13.20 3.88 13.85
CA ILE A 13 -12.53 2.65 14.31
C ILE A 13 -13.52 1.68 14.95
N ILE A 14 -14.43 2.18 15.79
CA ILE A 14 -15.46 1.33 16.40
C ILE A 14 -16.37 0.75 15.33
N CYS A 15 -16.88 1.57 14.40
CA CYS A 15 -17.76 1.10 13.33
C CYS A 15 -17.09 0.06 12.44
N CYS A 16 -15.82 0.25 12.06
CA CYS A 16 -15.07 -0.71 11.26
C CYS A 16 -14.65 -1.97 12.03
N GLY A 17 -14.41 -1.87 13.34
CA GLY A 17 -14.01 -2.99 14.19
C GLY A 17 -15.18 -3.88 14.65
N LEU A 18 -16.39 -3.33 14.74
CA LEU A 18 -17.60 -4.07 15.12
C LEU A 18 -17.86 -5.33 14.28
N PRO A 19 -17.89 -5.29 12.93
CA PRO A 19 -18.14 -6.49 12.12
C PRO A 19 -17.07 -7.58 12.35
N SER A 20 -15.80 -7.17 12.52
CA SER A 20 -14.70 -8.07 12.87
C SER A 20 -14.90 -8.79 14.21
N SER A 21 -15.51 -8.13 15.20
CA SER A 21 -15.82 -8.78 16.49
C SER A 21 -17.04 -9.72 16.46
N LEU A 22 -17.94 -9.54 15.49
CA LEU A 22 -19.20 -10.27 15.41
C LEU A 22 -19.08 -11.58 14.61
N SER A 23 -18.18 -11.62 13.63
CA SER A 23 -17.97 -12.80 12.80
C SER A 23 -16.48 -13.10 12.65
N LEU A 24 -16.07 -14.27 13.12
CA LEU A 24 -14.68 -14.73 13.01
C LEU A 24 -14.25 -14.85 11.54
N GLU A 25 -15.14 -15.32 10.66
CA GLU A 25 -14.88 -15.46 9.22
C GLU A 25 -14.52 -14.12 8.56
N PHE A 26 -15.23 -13.04 8.92
CA PHE A 26 -14.90 -11.70 8.41
C PHE A 26 -13.55 -11.20 8.92
N LEU A 27 -13.24 -11.44 10.20
CA LEU A 27 -11.93 -11.10 10.76
C LEU A 27 -10.81 -11.84 10.02
N THR A 28 -10.97 -13.15 9.82
CA THR A 28 -9.98 -13.98 9.12
C THR A 28 -9.80 -13.53 7.67
N ASN A 29 -10.88 -13.30 6.91
CA ASN A 29 -10.76 -12.80 5.54
C ASN A 29 -10.03 -11.44 5.47
N GLN A 30 -10.38 -10.49 6.34
CA GLN A 30 -9.71 -9.18 6.35
C GLN A 30 -8.23 -9.28 6.73
N ASP A 31 -7.89 -10.09 7.73
CA ASP A 31 -6.49 -10.30 8.12
C ASP A 31 -5.68 -10.96 6.99
N ASP A 32 -6.26 -11.94 6.31
CA ASP A 32 -5.64 -12.63 5.18
C ASP A 32 -5.43 -11.68 3.99
N VAL A 33 -6.49 -10.99 3.53
CA VAL A 33 -6.46 -10.06 2.37
C VAL A 33 -5.40 -8.99 2.57
N TRP A 34 -5.36 -8.34 3.73
CA TRP A 34 -4.42 -7.25 4.00
C TRP A 34 -3.04 -7.75 4.41
N GLY A 35 -2.95 -8.91 5.05
CA GLY A 35 -1.70 -9.58 5.39
C GLY A 35 -0.89 -9.93 4.14
N TYR A 36 -1.53 -10.53 3.12
CA TYR A 36 -0.85 -10.82 1.85
C TYR A 36 -0.48 -9.54 1.09
N ALA A 37 -1.32 -8.50 1.13
CA ALA A 37 -1.01 -7.22 0.52
C ALA A 37 0.22 -6.57 1.16
N LEU A 38 0.42 -6.73 2.47
CA LEU A 38 1.60 -6.24 3.19
C LEU A 38 2.89 -6.90 2.69
N ILE A 39 2.87 -8.22 2.43
CA ILE A 39 4.01 -8.96 1.87
C ILE A 39 4.38 -8.41 0.48
N VAL A 40 3.36 -8.24 -0.39
CA VAL A 40 3.55 -7.68 -1.73
C VAL A 40 4.10 -6.25 -1.66
N SER A 41 3.59 -5.43 -0.74
CA SER A 41 4.08 -4.06 -0.51
C SER A 41 5.55 -4.04 -0.07
N GLY A 42 5.95 -4.92 0.85
CA GLY A 42 7.34 -5.05 1.28
C GLY A 42 8.28 -5.48 0.15
N PHE A 43 7.82 -6.41 -0.71
CA PHE A 43 8.55 -6.83 -1.89
C PHE A 43 8.71 -5.67 -2.90
N MET A 44 7.64 -4.92 -3.20
CA MET A 44 7.69 -3.75 -4.07
C MET A 44 8.65 -2.67 -3.53
N PHE A 45 8.68 -2.48 -2.21
CA PHE A 45 9.63 -1.57 -1.58
C PHE A 45 11.09 -2.01 -1.77
N ALA A 46 11.39 -3.31 -1.65
CA ALA A 46 12.72 -3.82 -1.94
C ALA A 46 13.11 -3.60 -3.41
N VAL A 47 12.19 -3.84 -4.35
CA VAL A 47 12.39 -3.55 -5.77
C VAL A 47 12.68 -2.07 -6.02
N LEU A 48 11.94 -1.16 -5.37
CA LEU A 48 12.18 0.28 -5.46
C LEU A 48 13.60 0.66 -5.04
N VAL A 49 14.10 0.09 -3.94
CA VAL A 49 15.48 0.32 -3.46
C VAL A 49 16.50 -0.21 -4.46
N ILE A 50 16.25 -1.35 -5.08
CA ILE A 50 17.12 -1.94 -6.11
C ILE A 50 17.18 -1.01 -7.34
N VAL A 51 16.04 -0.53 -7.83
CA VAL A 51 15.94 0.38 -8.99
C VAL A 51 16.62 1.73 -8.70
N TYR A 52 16.46 2.27 -7.49
CA TYR A 52 17.11 3.52 -7.08
C TYR A 52 18.64 3.39 -6.94
N GLY A 53 19.13 2.16 -6.76
CA GLY A 53 20.52 1.85 -6.49
C GLY A 53 20.78 1.75 -4.97
N PRO A 54 21.03 0.55 -4.44
CA PRO A 54 21.05 0.30 -2.99
C PRO A 54 22.19 1.02 -2.25
N ILE A 55 23.33 1.21 -2.92
CA ILE A 55 24.48 1.97 -2.37
C ILE A 55 24.14 3.46 -2.29
N ARG A 56 23.48 4.00 -3.32
CA ARG A 56 23.04 5.39 -3.36
C ARG A 56 21.93 5.63 -2.35
N TYR A 57 20.98 4.71 -2.25
CA TYR A 57 19.90 4.73 -1.25
C TYR A 57 20.46 4.82 0.17
N ARG A 58 21.37 3.90 0.53
CA ARG A 58 22.03 3.89 1.85
C ARG A 58 22.74 5.21 2.16
N ARG A 59 23.51 5.75 1.21
CA ARG A 59 24.28 6.98 1.43
C ARG A 59 23.37 8.21 1.53
N VAL A 60 22.57 8.44 0.49
CA VAL A 60 21.82 9.68 0.31
C VAL A 60 20.55 9.71 1.14
N VAL A 61 19.81 8.60 1.25
CA VAL A 61 18.50 8.57 1.93
C VAL A 61 18.63 8.28 3.42
N VAL A 62 19.54 7.38 3.81
CA VAL A 62 19.65 6.95 5.21
C VAL A 62 20.75 7.72 5.95
N ASN A 63 21.99 7.66 5.47
CA ASN A 63 23.13 8.21 6.21
C ASN A 63 23.22 9.75 6.17
N ASP A 64 22.86 10.38 5.04
CA ASP A 64 22.95 11.84 4.92
C ASP A 64 21.77 12.56 5.60
N PHE A 65 20.58 11.94 5.69
CA PHE A 65 19.42 12.50 6.42
C PHE A 65 19.38 12.10 7.91
N GLY A 66 20.08 11.03 8.30
CA GLY A 66 20.16 10.54 9.68
C GLY A 66 21.14 11.35 10.54
N ILE A 67 20.84 12.63 10.78
CA ILE A 67 21.68 13.48 11.63
C ILE A 67 21.62 12.95 13.08
N HIS A 68 22.72 12.37 13.57
CA HIS A 68 22.87 11.65 14.86
C HIS A 68 22.29 10.22 14.95
N ASP A 69 21.96 9.57 13.83
CA ASP A 69 21.47 8.17 13.84
C ASP A 69 22.56 7.15 13.47
N TRP A 70 22.32 5.88 13.77
CA TRP A 70 23.22 4.76 13.47
C TRP A 70 23.40 4.61 11.96
N SER A 71 24.64 4.72 11.47
CA SER A 71 24.94 4.54 10.05
C SER A 71 24.69 3.10 9.61
N LEU A 72 23.88 2.91 8.58
CA LEU A 72 23.51 1.58 8.12
C LEU A 72 24.77 0.82 7.66
N PRO A 73 25.01 -0.45 8.05
CA PRO A 73 26.21 -1.18 7.66
C PRO A 73 26.15 -1.63 6.19
N PHE A 74 27.31 -1.95 5.59
CA PHE A 74 27.36 -2.42 4.20
C PHE A 74 26.62 -3.76 4.00
N LEU A 75 26.56 -4.59 5.04
CA LEU A 75 25.81 -5.86 5.05
C LEU A 75 24.30 -5.69 4.81
N TRP A 76 23.76 -4.49 4.99
CA TRP A 76 22.36 -4.21 4.66
C TRP A 76 22.10 -4.26 3.14
N VAL A 77 23.10 -3.96 2.31
CA VAL A 77 22.98 -3.99 0.85
C VAL A 77 22.61 -5.38 0.34
N PRO A 78 23.38 -6.46 0.60
CA PRO A 78 23.00 -7.80 0.16
C PRO A 78 21.69 -8.30 0.83
N LEU A 79 21.37 -7.82 2.03
CA LEU A 79 20.12 -8.14 2.70
C LEU A 79 18.91 -7.61 1.90
N ILE A 80 18.90 -6.32 1.54
CA ILE A 80 17.77 -5.71 0.83
C ILE A 80 17.72 -6.12 -0.66
N THR A 81 18.86 -6.42 -1.27
CA THR A 81 18.91 -6.73 -2.71
C THR A 81 18.72 -8.22 -3.02
N VAL A 82 19.03 -9.11 -2.07
CA VAL A 82 18.96 -10.56 -2.30
C VAL A 82 18.02 -11.22 -1.30
N ALA A 83 18.27 -11.09 0.00
CA ALA A 83 17.49 -11.84 1.01
C ALA A 83 16.01 -11.42 1.04
N VAL A 84 15.72 -10.12 1.06
CA VAL A 84 14.33 -9.63 1.12
C VAL A 84 13.54 -10.00 -0.16
N PRO A 85 14.05 -9.79 -1.39
CA PRO A 85 13.36 -10.23 -2.59
C PRO A 85 13.16 -11.73 -2.65
N LEU A 86 14.17 -12.52 -2.25
CA LEU A 86 14.06 -13.98 -2.21
C LEU A 86 12.94 -14.41 -1.26
N ILE A 87 12.92 -13.88 -0.03
CA ILE A 87 11.86 -14.16 0.96
C ILE A 87 10.50 -13.76 0.41
N GLY A 88 10.38 -12.58 -0.19
CA GLY A 88 9.12 -12.10 -0.79
C GLY A 88 8.61 -13.04 -1.88
N ILE A 89 9.47 -13.45 -2.82
CA ILE A 89 9.11 -14.38 -3.89
C ILE A 89 8.71 -15.74 -3.33
N THR A 90 9.48 -16.28 -2.38
CA THR A 90 9.19 -17.57 -1.75
C THR A 90 7.87 -17.53 -0.98
N LEU A 91 7.61 -16.49 -0.19
CA LEU A 91 6.37 -16.36 0.57
C LEU A 91 5.15 -16.20 -0.34
N VAL A 92 5.23 -15.33 -1.35
CA VAL A 92 4.13 -15.13 -2.31
C VAL A 92 3.88 -16.41 -3.11
N GLY A 93 4.93 -17.07 -3.60
CA GLY A 93 4.80 -18.32 -4.35
C GLY A 93 4.25 -19.46 -3.50
N TRP A 94 4.73 -19.58 -2.26
CA TRP A 94 4.24 -20.59 -1.32
C TRP A 94 2.78 -20.36 -0.96
N TRP A 95 2.39 -19.12 -0.66
CA TRP A 95 1.01 -18.77 -0.37
C TRP A 95 0.05 -19.10 -1.52
N ILE A 96 0.39 -18.72 -2.76
CA ILE A 96 -0.44 -19.03 -3.94
C ILE A 96 -0.59 -20.54 -4.09
N HIS A 97 0.50 -21.30 -3.90
CA HIS A 97 0.47 -22.75 -3.96
C HIS A 97 -0.45 -23.34 -2.87
N ASP A 98 -0.34 -22.86 -1.63
CA ASP A 98 -1.15 -23.28 -0.50
C ASP A 98 -2.65 -23.10 -0.79
N MET A 99 -3.04 -21.91 -1.26
CA MET A 99 -4.41 -21.56 -1.61
C MET A 99 -4.98 -22.41 -2.76
N ILE A 100 -4.16 -22.90 -3.69
CA ILE A 100 -4.63 -23.73 -4.80
C ILE A 100 -4.75 -25.20 -4.40
N VAL A 101 -3.86 -25.69 -3.52
CA VAL A 101 -3.78 -27.12 -3.17
C VAL A 101 -4.74 -27.48 -2.05
N PHE A 102 -4.91 -26.61 -1.06
CA PHE A 102 -5.76 -26.90 0.10
C PHE A 102 -7.21 -26.44 -0.05
N ASP A 103 -7.51 -25.56 -1.01
CA ASP A 103 -8.87 -25.15 -1.33
C ASP A 103 -9.27 -25.63 -2.74
N SER A 104 -10.11 -26.67 -2.79
CA SER A 104 -10.64 -27.19 -4.06
C SER A 104 -11.57 -26.21 -4.78
N GLU A 105 -12.14 -25.25 -4.05
CA GLU A 105 -13.09 -24.24 -4.54
C GLU A 105 -12.43 -22.86 -4.68
N TRP A 106 -11.09 -22.79 -4.85
CA TRP A 106 -10.35 -21.53 -4.98
C TRP A 106 -10.87 -20.56 -6.07
N ARG A 107 -11.63 -21.09 -7.05
CA ARG A 107 -12.28 -20.34 -8.14
C ARG A 107 -13.67 -19.80 -7.78
N GLU A 108 -14.30 -20.35 -6.75
CA GLU A 108 -15.63 -19.94 -6.30
C GLU A 108 -15.51 -18.72 -5.39
N LEU A 109 -16.50 -17.83 -5.44
CA LEU A 109 -16.52 -16.59 -4.66
C LEU A 109 -16.99 -16.88 -3.23
N ASN A 110 -16.13 -17.56 -2.47
CA ASN A 110 -16.26 -17.74 -1.04
C ASN A 110 -15.43 -16.69 -0.29
N TRP A 111 -15.77 -16.45 0.98
CA TRP A 111 -15.12 -15.40 1.77
C TRP A 111 -13.60 -15.57 1.86
N ASN A 112 -13.09 -16.80 1.90
CA ASN A 112 -11.66 -17.09 2.09
C ASN A 112 -10.96 -17.62 0.82
N SER A 113 -11.58 -17.49 -0.36
CA SER A 113 -10.99 -18.04 -1.58
C SER A 113 -9.95 -17.08 -2.20
N LEU A 114 -9.03 -17.62 -2.99
CA LEU A 114 -8.08 -16.81 -3.76
C LEU A 114 -8.80 -15.78 -4.65
N SER A 115 -9.94 -16.16 -5.23
CA SER A 115 -10.71 -15.29 -6.13
C SER A 115 -11.34 -14.08 -5.42
N SER A 116 -11.80 -14.22 -4.17
CA SER A 116 -12.33 -13.09 -3.40
C SER A 116 -11.23 -12.09 -3.06
N ILE A 117 -10.06 -12.57 -2.63
CA ILE A 117 -8.90 -11.72 -2.30
C ILE A 117 -8.48 -10.88 -3.52
N LEU A 118 -8.36 -11.50 -4.69
CA LEU A 118 -8.02 -10.79 -5.93
C LEU A 118 -9.09 -9.77 -6.34
N LEU A 119 -10.37 -10.10 -6.14
CA LEU A 119 -11.47 -9.19 -6.42
C LEU A 119 -11.46 -7.98 -5.46
N GLU A 120 -11.20 -8.20 -4.17
CA GLU A 120 -11.08 -7.14 -3.16
C GLU A 120 -9.92 -6.18 -3.50
N TRP A 121 -8.75 -6.70 -3.86
CA TRP A 121 -7.62 -5.86 -4.30
C TRP A 121 -7.94 -5.09 -5.59
N PHE A 122 -8.59 -5.73 -6.55
CA PHE A 122 -9.04 -5.04 -7.77
C PHE A 122 -10.02 -3.91 -7.45
N ALA A 123 -11.00 -4.16 -6.58
CA ALA A 123 -11.96 -3.16 -6.14
C ALA A 123 -11.26 -1.99 -5.43
N LEU A 124 -10.28 -2.25 -4.56
CA LEU A 124 -9.50 -1.20 -3.91
C LEU A 124 -8.74 -0.34 -4.92
N ILE A 125 -8.03 -0.96 -5.86
CA ILE A 125 -7.28 -0.25 -6.90
C ILE A 125 -8.23 0.60 -7.75
N LEU A 126 -9.39 0.06 -8.11
CA LEU A 126 -10.42 0.80 -8.84
C LEU A 126 -10.87 2.05 -8.06
N VAL A 127 -11.19 1.91 -6.78
CA VAL A 127 -11.58 3.03 -5.92
C VAL A 127 -10.46 4.07 -5.84
N LEU A 128 -9.21 3.66 -5.64
CA LEU A 128 -8.05 4.55 -5.61
C LEU A 128 -7.90 5.33 -6.93
N LEU A 129 -8.02 4.65 -8.08
CA LEU A 129 -7.94 5.28 -9.39
C LEU A 129 -9.09 6.26 -9.63
N LEU A 130 -10.32 5.92 -9.23
CA LEU A 130 -11.48 6.80 -9.33
C LEU A 130 -11.31 8.06 -8.49
N VAL A 131 -10.90 7.90 -7.22
CA VAL A 131 -10.63 9.03 -6.32
C VAL A 131 -9.50 9.90 -6.87
N ASN A 132 -8.41 9.30 -7.34
CA ASN A 132 -7.30 10.02 -7.96
C ASN A 132 -7.76 10.81 -9.20
N GLY A 133 -8.58 10.20 -10.07
CA GLY A 133 -9.15 10.86 -11.25
C GLY A 133 -10.04 12.05 -10.87
N VAL A 134 -10.88 11.92 -9.85
CA VAL A 134 -11.73 13.01 -9.35
C VAL A 134 -10.88 14.15 -8.77
N VAL A 135 -9.84 13.82 -8.00
CA VAL A 135 -8.92 14.81 -7.42
C VAL A 135 -8.16 15.55 -8.54
N LEU A 136 -7.61 14.84 -9.52
CA LEU A 136 -6.91 15.44 -10.65
C LEU A 136 -7.83 16.33 -11.48
N ARG A 137 -9.07 15.92 -11.72
CA ARG A 137 -10.07 16.75 -12.44
C ARG A 137 -10.37 18.06 -11.70
N LYS A 138 -10.39 18.05 -10.36
CA LYS A 138 -10.55 19.28 -9.55
C LYS A 138 -9.26 20.13 -9.50
N ARG A 139 -8.09 19.47 -9.44
CA ARG A 139 -6.75 20.09 -9.44
C ARG A 139 -6.27 20.56 -10.82
N PHE A 140 -7.00 20.29 -11.91
CA PHE A 140 -6.67 20.77 -13.26
C PHE A 140 -7.22 22.17 -13.57
N ASN A 141 -7.91 22.84 -12.62
CA ASN A 141 -8.33 24.24 -12.77
C ASN A 141 -7.35 25.36 -12.33
N PRO A 142 -6.27 25.16 -11.54
CA PRO A 142 -5.41 26.26 -11.08
C PRO A 142 -4.44 26.79 -12.15
N TYR A 143 -4.19 26.06 -13.25
CA TYR A 143 -3.35 26.56 -14.35
C TYR A 143 -4.08 27.63 -15.18
N LYS A 144 -5.41 27.53 -15.31
CA LYS A 144 -6.22 28.58 -15.94
C LYS A 144 -6.35 29.82 -15.08
N ASP A 145 -6.36 29.66 -13.76
CA ASP A 145 -6.49 30.77 -12.82
C ASP A 145 -5.20 31.60 -12.74
N GLN A 146 -4.01 30.98 -12.89
CA GLN A 146 -2.73 31.71 -12.95
C GLN A 146 -2.53 32.48 -14.27
N VAL A 147 -2.89 31.88 -15.42
CA VAL A 147 -2.74 32.55 -16.73
C VAL A 147 -3.76 33.69 -16.92
N GLY A 148 -4.91 33.64 -16.23
CA GLY A 148 -5.91 34.71 -16.27
C GLY A 148 -5.59 35.94 -15.41
N GLU A 149 -4.70 35.81 -14.42
CA GLU A 149 -4.26 36.91 -13.55
C GLU A 149 -3.06 37.68 -14.14
N ASP A 150 -2.27 37.04 -15.03
CA ASP A 150 -1.05 37.60 -15.63
C ASP A 150 -1.30 38.45 -16.90
N ILE A 151 -2.53 38.50 -17.42
CA ILE A 151 -2.90 39.34 -18.57
C ILE A 151 -3.58 40.60 -18.03
N PRO A 152 -2.93 41.78 -18.02
CA PRO A 152 -3.60 43.00 -17.61
C PRO A 152 -4.82 43.26 -18.51
N PRO A 153 -5.91 43.85 -17.99
CA PRO A 153 -7.05 44.22 -18.80
C PRO A 153 -6.55 45.17 -19.89
N ASN A 154 -6.83 44.83 -21.14
CA ASN A 154 -6.57 45.71 -22.26
C ASN A 154 -7.47 46.95 -22.06
N ASP A 155 -6.84 48.12 -21.92
CA ASP A 155 -7.52 49.42 -21.87
C ASP A 155 -8.51 49.62 -23.04
#